data_AF-A0A4S2FBN8-F1
#
_entry.id   AF-A0A4S2FBN8-F1
#
_cell.length_a   1.000
_cell.length_b   1.000
_cell.length_c   1.000
_cell.angle_alpha   90.00
_cell.angle_beta   90.00
_cell.angle_gamma   90.00
#
_symmetry.space_group_name_H-M   'P 1'
#
loop_
_entity.id
_entity.type
_entity.pdbx_description
1 polymer ?
#
loop_
_entity_poly.entity_id
_entity_poly.type
_entity_poly.pdbx_seq_one_letter_code
_entity_poly.pdbx_strand_id
1 'polypeptide(L)'
;MIKKNMINLKTLRNRKVYGELESRKGNLEVKSMILSPNALNKISKTFEMGILSRENQDFFIESIIIDSKDQKLFEEGQSPLVKIENGWALTSDSRRNPLIFKGKFNGFVTVDDMLAVCEIVLGAMEFNLENIDKEFFENDIEYKNVPVIIYSTGNYMVNLLED
;
A
#
# COMPACT_ATOMS: atom_id res chain seq x y z
N MET A 1 11.22 -29.13 13.11
CA MET A 1 10.35 -27.99 13.43
C MET A 1 11.10 -26.73 13.00
N ILE A 2 10.90 -26.27 11.77
CA ILE A 2 11.59 -25.07 11.27
C ILE A 2 11.02 -23.91 12.07
N LYS A 3 11.85 -23.21 12.86
CA LYS A 3 11.46 -21.94 13.46
C LYS A 3 11.01 -21.07 12.29
N LYS A 4 9.76 -20.58 12.31
CA LYS A 4 9.40 -19.41 11.49
C LYS A 4 10.37 -18.32 11.91
N ASN A 5 11.48 -18.17 11.18
CA ASN A 5 12.34 -17.02 11.33
C ASN A 5 11.46 -15.84 11.00
N MET A 6 11.01 -15.17 12.04
CA MET A 6 10.07 -14.07 11.95
C MET A 6 10.80 -12.97 11.19
N ILE A 7 10.40 -12.73 9.94
CA ILE A 7 11.10 -11.82 9.05
C ILE A 7 11.02 -10.43 9.67
N ASN A 8 12.18 -9.92 10.08
CA ASN A 8 12.25 -8.61 10.69
C ASN A 8 12.18 -7.55 9.59
N LEU A 9 10.97 -7.06 9.29
CA LEU A 9 10.79 -6.00 8.29
C LEU A 9 11.54 -4.70 8.61
N LYS A 10 12.07 -4.52 9.83
CA LYS A 10 12.95 -3.38 10.13
C LYS A 10 14.27 -3.45 9.35
N THR A 11 14.66 -4.62 8.83
CA THR A 11 15.81 -4.79 7.94
C THR A 11 15.46 -4.57 6.46
N LEU A 12 14.20 -4.19 6.15
CA LEU A 12 13.79 -3.85 4.80
C LEU A 12 14.64 -2.69 4.26
N ARG A 13 15.44 -2.98 3.23
CA ARG A 13 16.41 -2.05 2.67
C ARG A 13 15.71 -0.80 2.15
N ASN A 14 16.12 0.35 2.65
CA ASN A 14 15.53 1.66 2.34
C ASN A 14 14.01 1.73 2.56
N ARG A 15 13.42 0.77 3.30
CA ARG A 15 11.99 0.67 3.56
C ARG A 15 11.14 0.58 2.28
N LYS A 16 11.78 0.13 1.20
CA LYS A 16 11.24 0.19 -0.16
C LYS A 16 10.71 -1.17 -0.59
N VAL A 17 9.53 -1.17 -1.19
CA VAL A 17 8.90 -2.36 -1.76
C VAL A 17 8.40 -2.09 -3.17
N TYR A 18 8.15 -3.16 -3.92
CA TYR A 18 7.75 -3.16 -5.32
C TYR A 18 6.66 -4.22 -5.52
N GLY A 19 5.72 -4.06 -6.43
CA GLY A 19 4.77 -5.15 -6.69
C GLY A 19 3.47 -4.66 -7.27
N GLU A 20 2.36 -5.19 -6.78
CA GLU A 20 1.05 -4.98 -7.40
C GLU A 20 -0.02 -4.67 -6.36
N LEU A 21 -0.98 -3.84 -6.78
CA LEU A 21 -2.22 -3.59 -6.07
C LEU A 21 -3.39 -4.14 -6.89
N GLU A 22 -4.20 -5.00 -6.27
CA GLU A 22 -5.40 -5.60 -6.86
C GLU A 22 -6.65 -5.00 -6.23
N SER A 23 -7.58 -4.50 -7.04
CA SER A 23 -8.91 -4.10 -6.60
C SER A 23 -10.00 -4.87 -7.35
N ARG A 24 -11.25 -4.70 -6.93
CA ARG A 24 -12.41 -5.24 -7.68
C ARG A 24 -12.55 -4.71 -9.11
N LYS A 25 -11.83 -3.64 -9.48
CA LYS A 25 -11.92 -2.98 -10.80
C LYS A 25 -10.72 -3.22 -11.70
N GLY A 26 -9.67 -3.86 -11.18
CA GLY A 26 -8.44 -4.10 -11.91
C GLY A 26 -7.22 -4.06 -11.01
N ASN A 27 -6.07 -4.27 -11.65
CA ASN A 27 -4.76 -4.31 -11.02
C ASN A 27 -3.93 -3.13 -11.51
N LEU A 28 -3.00 -2.68 -10.68
CA LEU A 28 -1.97 -1.73 -11.09
C LEU A 28 -0.61 -2.12 -10.52
N GLU A 29 0.43 -1.77 -11.26
CA GLU A 29 1.81 -1.98 -10.86
C GLU A 29 2.28 -0.84 -9.95
N VAL A 30 2.89 -1.21 -8.84
CA VAL A 30 3.60 -0.31 -7.93
C VAL A 30 5.10 -0.42 -8.23
N LYS A 31 5.59 0.53 -9.02
CA LYS A 31 7.00 0.62 -9.42
C LYS A 31 7.92 0.92 -8.23
N SER A 32 7.38 1.52 -7.18
CA SER A 32 8.08 1.72 -5.91
C SER A 32 7.12 2.21 -4.84
N MET A 33 7.25 1.71 -3.63
CA MET A 33 6.59 2.25 -2.45
C MET A 33 7.57 2.32 -1.28
N ILE A 34 7.74 3.51 -0.69
CA ILE A 34 8.61 3.76 0.46
C ILE A 34 7.76 3.86 1.72
N LEU A 35 7.90 2.88 2.61
CA LEU A 35 7.16 2.83 3.87
C LEU A 35 7.78 3.77 4.90
N SER A 36 6.94 4.53 5.62
CA SER A 36 7.42 5.29 6.78
C SER A 36 7.96 4.36 7.88
N PRO A 37 8.81 4.83 8.79
CA PRO A 37 9.29 3.99 9.90
C PRO A 37 8.13 3.54 10.80
N ASN A 38 7.09 4.37 10.90
CA ASN A 38 5.86 4.04 11.62
C ASN A 38 5.08 2.91 10.92
N ALA A 39 4.91 2.98 9.60
CA ALA A 39 4.24 1.93 8.81
C ALA A 39 4.92 0.58 8.99
N LEU A 40 6.24 0.53 8.89
CA LEU A 40 7.01 -0.69 9.12
C LEU A 40 6.75 -1.30 10.50
N ASN A 41 6.74 -0.46 11.55
CA ASN A 41 6.47 -0.93 12.91
C ASN A 41 5.04 -1.47 13.04
N LYS A 42 4.03 -0.78 12.50
CA LYS A 42 2.62 -1.19 12.58
C LYS A 42 2.33 -2.46 11.77
N ILE A 43 2.90 -2.57 10.57
CA ILE A 43 2.80 -3.77 9.71
C ILE A 43 3.50 -4.96 10.41
N SER A 44 4.72 -4.77 10.93
CA SER A 44 5.44 -5.84 11.64
C SER A 44 4.63 -6.35 12.84
N LYS A 45 4.10 -5.44 13.67
CA LYS A 45 3.23 -5.81 14.80
C LYS A 45 1.99 -6.59 14.35
N THR A 46 1.38 -6.20 13.23
CA THR A 46 0.21 -6.91 12.67
C THR A 46 0.56 -8.35 12.30
N PHE A 47 1.75 -8.58 11.72
CA PHE A 47 2.22 -9.93 11.41
C PHE A 47 2.59 -10.74 12.66
N GLU A 48 3.25 -10.13 13.64
CA GLU A 48 3.64 -10.77 14.90
C GLU A 48 2.43 -11.21 15.73
N MET A 49 1.43 -10.34 15.84
CA MET A 49 0.21 -10.60 16.61
C MET A 49 -0.76 -11.51 15.85
N GLY A 50 -0.65 -11.61 14.53
CA GLY A 50 -1.59 -12.31 13.65
C GLY A 50 -3.01 -11.71 13.64
N ILE A 51 -3.20 -10.55 14.28
CA ILE A 51 -4.48 -9.88 14.43
C ILE A 51 -4.25 -8.37 14.25
N LEU A 52 -5.15 -7.73 13.51
CA LEU A 52 -5.14 -6.29 13.30
C LEU A 52 -5.88 -5.56 14.43
N SER A 53 -5.18 -4.72 15.17
CA SER A 53 -5.74 -3.83 16.20
C SER A 53 -5.86 -2.39 15.68
N ARG A 54 -6.73 -1.58 16.30
CA ARG A 54 -6.91 -0.16 15.93
C ARG A 54 -5.61 0.64 15.89
N GLU A 55 -4.68 0.35 16.80
CA GLU A 55 -3.40 1.06 16.90
C GLU A 55 -2.47 0.81 15.71
N ASN A 56 -2.67 -0.30 14.99
CA ASN A 56 -1.82 -0.72 13.87
C ASN A 56 -2.53 -0.55 12.50
N GLN A 57 -3.75 -0.01 12.48
CA GLN A 57 -4.58 0.09 11.26
C GLN A 57 -4.19 1.24 10.34
N ASP A 58 -3.85 2.39 10.92
CA ASP A 58 -3.53 3.61 10.20
C ASP A 58 -2.02 3.79 10.10
N PHE A 59 -1.48 4.17 8.94
CA PHE A 59 -0.08 4.58 8.82
C PHE A 59 0.14 5.46 7.60
N PHE A 60 1.35 5.96 7.43
CA PHE A 60 1.75 6.74 6.26
C PHE A 60 2.73 5.98 5.39
N ILE A 61 2.56 6.11 4.09
CA ILE A 61 3.57 5.81 3.09
C ILE A 61 4.26 7.13 2.73
N GLU A 62 5.59 7.13 2.68
CA GLU A 62 6.35 8.33 2.32
C GLU A 62 6.18 8.67 0.85
N SER A 63 6.30 7.66 -0.03
CA SER A 63 5.91 7.81 -1.42
C SER A 63 5.47 6.51 -2.07
N ILE A 64 4.60 6.60 -3.07
CA ILE A 64 4.19 5.51 -3.95
C ILE A 64 4.22 5.99 -5.40
N ILE A 65 4.86 5.21 -6.27
CA ILE A 65 5.02 5.49 -7.69
C ILE A 65 4.25 4.42 -8.49
N ILE A 66 3.37 4.89 -9.36
CA ILE A 66 2.58 4.05 -10.27
C ILE A 66 2.72 4.56 -11.70
N ASP A 67 2.33 3.72 -12.66
CA ASP A 67 2.24 4.12 -14.07
C ASP A 67 1.11 5.16 -14.26
N SER A 68 1.37 6.21 -15.03
CA SER A 68 0.40 7.26 -15.34
C SER A 68 -0.91 6.73 -15.95
N LYS A 69 -0.87 5.60 -16.67
CA LYS A 69 -2.08 4.98 -17.23
C LYS A 69 -3.05 4.47 -16.14
N ASP A 70 -2.53 4.13 -14.96
CA ASP A 70 -3.29 3.56 -13.85
C ASP A 70 -3.82 4.62 -12.89
N GLN A 71 -3.51 5.91 -13.13
CA GLN A 71 -3.95 7.04 -12.31
C GLN A 71 -5.46 7.01 -12.01
N LYS A 72 -6.26 6.80 -13.05
CA LYS A 72 -7.73 6.85 -12.93
C LYS A 72 -8.25 5.75 -12.01
N LEU A 73 -7.63 4.57 -12.05
CA LEU A 73 -7.98 3.45 -11.16
C LEU A 73 -7.58 3.79 -9.71
N PHE A 74 -6.38 4.32 -9.51
CA PHE A 74 -5.86 4.61 -8.17
C PHE A 74 -6.60 5.76 -7.47
N GLU A 75 -6.95 6.83 -8.21
CA GLU A 75 -7.67 7.99 -7.69
C GLU A 75 -9.21 7.80 -7.64
N GLU A 76 -9.72 6.63 -8.01
CA GLU A 76 -11.15 6.42 -8.09
C GLU A 76 -11.83 6.47 -6.71
N GLY A 77 -12.90 7.26 -6.63
CA GLY A 77 -13.71 7.40 -5.40
C GLY A 77 -13.08 8.27 -4.32
N GLN A 78 -11.93 8.89 -4.59
CA GLN A 78 -11.22 9.79 -3.67
C GLN A 78 -11.89 11.17 -3.53
N SER A 79 -12.66 11.59 -4.53
CA SER A 79 -13.35 12.90 -4.56
C SER A 79 -14.85 12.75 -4.33
N PRO A 80 -15.48 13.64 -3.54
CA PRO A 80 -16.94 13.74 -3.45
C PRO A 80 -17.59 14.34 -4.71
N LEU A 81 -16.78 14.93 -5.60
CA LEU A 81 -17.23 15.47 -6.88
C LEU A 81 -17.35 14.36 -7.92
N VAL A 82 -18.52 14.23 -8.54
CA VAL A 82 -18.77 13.25 -9.59
C VAL A 82 -18.94 13.97 -10.92
N LYS A 83 -18.35 13.39 -11.98
CA LYS A 83 -18.48 13.91 -13.34
C LYS A 83 -19.89 13.63 -13.87
N ILE A 84 -20.58 14.66 -14.32
CA ILE A 84 -21.90 14.61 -14.98
C ILE A 84 -21.77 15.10 -16.43
N GLU A 85 -22.78 14.88 -17.27
CA GLU A 85 -22.74 15.20 -18.72
C GLU A 85 -22.26 16.63 -19.03
N ASN A 86 -22.62 17.62 -18.19
CA ASN A 86 -22.27 19.03 -18.38
C ASN A 86 -21.41 19.62 -17.25
N GLY A 87 -20.55 18.83 -16.60
CA GLY A 87 -19.58 19.36 -15.63
C GLY A 87 -19.34 18.43 -14.44
N TRP A 88 -19.15 19.04 -13.27
CA TRP A 88 -18.93 18.33 -12.01
C TRP A 88 -20.00 18.73 -11.01
N ALA A 89 -20.59 17.74 -10.34
CA ALA A 89 -21.59 17.97 -9.31
C ALA A 89 -21.10 17.45 -7.96
N LEU A 90 -21.37 18.22 -6.90
CA LEU A 90 -21.38 17.71 -5.54
C LEU A 90 -22.60 16.80 -5.41
N THR A 91 -22.38 15.52 -5.11
CA THR A 91 -23.50 14.61 -4.86
C THR A 91 -23.98 14.76 -3.42
N SER A 92 -25.28 14.58 -3.18
CA SER A 92 -25.85 14.53 -1.82
C SER A 92 -25.42 13.28 -1.05
N ASP A 93 -24.88 12.26 -1.74
CA ASP A 93 -24.22 11.09 -1.17
C ASP A 93 -22.70 11.33 -1.09
N SER A 94 -22.32 12.47 -0.52
CA SER A 94 -20.98 13.09 -0.50
C SER A 94 -19.92 12.31 0.27
N ARG A 95 -20.08 11.00 0.44
CA ARG A 95 -19.12 10.15 1.14
C ARG A 95 -18.11 9.67 0.14
N ARG A 96 -16.85 10.05 0.39
CA ARG A 96 -15.69 9.45 -0.25
C ARG A 96 -15.81 7.92 -0.15
N ASN A 97 -15.58 7.24 -1.26
CA ASN A 97 -15.62 5.78 -1.32
C ASN A 97 -14.43 5.27 -2.14
N PRO A 98 -13.21 5.39 -1.60
CA PRO A 98 -12.00 4.94 -2.28
C PRO A 98 -12.09 3.48 -2.67
N LEU A 99 -11.38 3.10 -3.72
CA LEU A 99 -11.17 1.68 -3.98
C LEU A 99 -10.30 1.06 -2.87
N ILE A 100 -10.74 -0.11 -2.43
CA ILE A 100 -9.97 -0.99 -1.55
C ILE A 100 -9.08 -1.87 -2.43
N PHE A 101 -7.80 -1.90 -2.09
CA PHE A 101 -6.80 -2.72 -2.77
C PHE A 101 -6.28 -3.82 -1.84
N LYS A 102 -5.86 -4.94 -2.43
CA LYS A 102 -4.98 -5.93 -1.81
C LYS A 102 -3.59 -5.73 -2.39
N GLY A 103 -2.58 -5.74 -1.54
CA GLY A 103 -1.20 -5.50 -1.95
C GLY A 103 -0.37 -6.75 -1.88
N LYS A 104 0.35 -7.03 -2.96
CA LYS A 104 1.38 -8.06 -2.99
C LYS A 104 2.69 -7.41 -3.41
N PHE A 105 3.64 -7.37 -2.48
CA PHE A 105 4.88 -6.65 -2.66
C PHE A 105 6.10 -7.52 -2.40
N ASN A 106 7.20 -7.20 -3.06
CA ASN A 106 8.51 -7.74 -2.81
C ASN A 106 9.40 -6.65 -2.23
N GLY A 107 10.21 -7.05 -1.26
CA GLY A 107 11.17 -6.19 -0.58
C GLY A 107 12.49 -6.92 -0.37
N PHE A 108 13.58 -6.16 -0.28
CA PHE A 108 14.89 -6.72 0.02
C PHE A 108 15.16 -6.61 1.52
N VAL A 109 15.49 -7.73 2.16
CA VAL A 109 15.79 -7.80 3.60
C VAL A 109 17.16 -8.43 3.82
N THR A 110 17.79 -8.11 4.94
CA THR A 110 18.99 -8.81 5.41
C THR A 110 18.59 -9.87 6.43
N VAL A 111 19.00 -11.12 6.19
CA VAL A 111 18.81 -12.27 7.09
C VAL A 111 20.15 -12.96 7.23
N ASP A 112 20.67 -13.09 8.45
CA ASP A 112 21.97 -13.72 8.73
C ASP A 112 23.12 -13.22 7.83
N ASP A 113 23.20 -11.90 7.67
CA ASP A 113 24.15 -11.16 6.81
C ASP A 113 24.04 -11.45 5.29
N MET A 114 23.00 -12.19 4.86
CA MET A 114 22.69 -12.42 3.46
C MET A 114 21.54 -11.52 2.98
N LEU A 115 21.63 -11.08 1.72
CA LEU A 115 20.54 -10.37 1.07
C LEU A 115 19.51 -11.39 0.58
N ALA A 116 18.28 -11.25 1.05
CA ALA A 116 17.15 -12.08 0.64
C ALA A 116 16.00 -11.21 0.13
N VAL A 117 15.08 -11.83 -0.61
CA VAL A 117 13.82 -11.21 -1.01
C VAL A 117 12.72 -11.73 -0.09
N CYS A 118 11.89 -10.83 0.41
CA CYS A 118 10.66 -11.19 1.09
C CYS A 118 9.44 -10.74 0.29
N GLU A 119 8.43 -11.60 0.25
CA GLU A 119 7.08 -11.26 -0.17
C GLU A 119 6.30 -10.74 1.03
N ILE A 120 5.64 -9.59 0.86
CA ILE A 120 4.79 -8.92 1.82
C ILE A 120 3.39 -8.84 1.22
N VAL A 121 2.44 -9.52 1.84
CA VAL A 121 1.03 -9.47 1.47
C VAL A 121 0.32 -8.60 2.49
N LEU A 122 -0.27 -7.51 2.02
CA LEU A 122 -1.15 -6.65 2.79
C LEU A 122 -2.59 -6.85 2.28
N GLY A 123 -3.51 -7.09 3.22
CA GLY A 123 -4.91 -7.36 2.95
C GLY A 123 -5.66 -6.14 2.40
N ALA A 124 -6.91 -5.95 2.80
CA ALA A 124 -7.66 -4.76 2.38
C ALA A 124 -6.99 -3.47 2.85
N MET A 125 -6.58 -2.62 1.90
CA MET A 125 -5.96 -1.32 2.11
C MET A 125 -6.79 -0.24 1.44
N GLU A 126 -7.04 0.84 2.15
CA GLU A 126 -7.56 2.10 1.63
C GLU A 126 -6.45 3.13 1.62
N PHE A 127 -6.20 3.74 0.46
CA PHE A 127 -5.29 4.87 0.33
C PHE A 127 -6.11 6.15 0.40
N ASN A 128 -5.70 7.08 1.26
CA ASN A 128 -6.27 8.42 1.30
C ASN A 128 -5.48 9.33 0.35
N LEU A 129 -6.05 9.63 -0.81
CA LEU A 129 -5.42 10.51 -1.80
C LEU A 129 -6.06 11.92 -1.80
N GLU A 130 -6.78 12.27 -0.73
CA GLU A 130 -7.38 13.59 -0.59
C GLU A 130 -6.29 14.61 -0.24
N ASN A 131 -6.13 15.63 -1.09
CA ASN A 131 -5.19 16.74 -0.89
C ASN A 131 -3.73 16.32 -0.69
N ILE A 132 -3.31 15.22 -1.31
CA ILE A 132 -1.90 14.78 -1.28
C ILE A 132 -1.10 15.45 -2.40
N ASP A 133 0.20 15.64 -2.13
CA ASP A 133 1.15 16.09 -3.14
C ASP A 133 1.38 15.00 -4.19
N LYS A 134 1.34 15.40 -5.46
CA LYS A 134 1.66 14.53 -6.58
C LYS A 134 2.61 15.18 -7.57
N GLU A 135 3.57 14.39 -8.05
CA GLU A 135 4.54 14.78 -9.07
C GLU A 135 4.37 13.89 -10.30
N PHE A 136 4.33 14.52 -11.47
CA PHE A 136 4.18 13.85 -12.76
C PHE A 136 5.53 13.74 -13.46
N PHE A 137 5.87 12.53 -13.86
CA PHE A 137 6.96 12.20 -14.77
C PHE A 137 6.37 11.66 -16.07
N GLU A 138 7.22 11.42 -17.09
CA GLU A 138 6.76 11.07 -18.44
C GLU A 138 5.75 9.91 -18.47
N ASN A 139 6.02 8.83 -17.73
CA ASN A 139 5.16 7.64 -17.65
C ASN A 139 4.76 7.28 -16.22
N ASP A 140 5.07 8.13 -15.24
CA ASP A 140 4.92 7.83 -13.81
C ASP A 140 4.26 8.96 -13.05
N ILE A 141 3.56 8.61 -11.98
CA ILE A 141 3.04 9.55 -10.99
C ILE A 141 3.55 9.13 -9.62
N GLU A 142 4.22 10.05 -8.94
CA GLU A 142 4.60 9.88 -7.54
C GLU A 142 3.59 10.59 -6.64
N TYR A 143 3.04 9.86 -5.69
CA TYR A 143 2.20 10.38 -4.61
C TYR A 143 2.99 10.38 -3.31
N LYS A 144 3.00 11.50 -2.59
CA LYS A 144 3.81 11.68 -1.37
C LYS A 144 2.92 11.77 -0.12
N ASN A 145 3.46 11.31 1.01
CA ASN A 145 2.84 11.37 2.34
C ASN A 145 1.42 10.76 2.38
N VAL A 146 1.23 9.61 1.75
CA VAL A 146 -0.08 8.98 1.58
C VAL A 146 -0.52 8.29 2.88
N PRO A 147 -1.59 8.74 3.56
CA PRO A 147 -2.21 8.00 4.63
C PRO A 147 -2.87 6.73 4.10
N VAL A 148 -2.71 5.63 4.83
CA VAL A 148 -3.28 4.32 4.52
C VAL A 148 -3.99 3.77 5.73
N ILE A 149 -5.14 3.14 5.49
CA ILE A 149 -5.85 2.34 6.48
C ILE A 149 -5.87 0.90 5.98
N ILE A 150 -5.45 -0.04 6.83
CA ILE A 150 -5.61 -1.47 6.59
C ILE A 150 -6.79 -2.00 7.39
N TYR A 151 -7.54 -2.95 6.83
CA TYR A 151 -8.75 -3.53 7.45
C TYR A 151 -8.57 -4.99 7.82
N SER A 152 -9.29 -5.46 8.82
CA SER A 152 -9.18 -6.86 9.27
C SER A 152 -9.63 -7.86 8.20
N THR A 153 -10.40 -7.42 7.22
CA THR A 153 -10.83 -8.20 6.07
C THR A 153 -9.68 -8.38 5.08
N GLY A 154 -8.85 -9.40 5.27
CA GLY A 154 -7.78 -9.73 4.32
C GLY A 154 -6.69 -10.58 4.95
N ASN A 155 -5.80 -11.09 4.11
CA ASN A 155 -4.64 -11.86 4.57
C ASN A 155 -3.44 -10.93 4.70
N TYR A 156 -2.73 -11.04 5.82
CA TYR A 156 -1.55 -10.26 6.16
C TYR A 156 -0.41 -11.24 6.40
N MET A 157 0.57 -11.27 5.49
CA MET A 157 1.63 -12.27 5.52
C MET A 157 2.97 -11.66 5.12
N VAL A 158 4.03 -12.26 5.64
CA VAL A 158 5.40 -12.02 5.18
C VAL A 158 6.10 -13.36 5.04
N ASN A 159 6.70 -13.61 3.88
CA ASN A 159 7.42 -14.85 3.58
C ASN A 159 8.76 -14.52 2.94
N LEU A 160 9.81 -15.29 3.24
CA LEU A 160 11.04 -15.25 2.46
C LEU A 160 10.76 -16.00 1.16
N LEU A 161 11.22 -15.45 0.05
CA LEU A 161 11.24 -16.16 -1.21
C LEU A 161 12.51 -17.01 -1.23
N GLU A 162 12.32 -18.33 -1.32
CA GLU A 162 13.39 -19.28 -1.57
C GLU A 162 13.66 -19.32 -3.08
N ASP A 163 14.93 -19.46 -3.47
CA ASP A 163 15.37 -19.63 -4.86
C ASP A 163 14.89 -20.98 -5.45
#